data_AF-A0AAE0CHJ9-F1
#
_entry.id   AF-A0AAE0CHJ9-F1
#
_cell.length_a   1.000
_cell.length_b   1.000
_cell.length_c   1.000
_cell.angle_alpha   90.00
_cell.angle_beta   90.00
_cell.angle_gamma   90.00
#
_symmetry.space_group_name_H-M   'P 1'
#
loop_
_entity.id
_entity.type
_entity.pdbx_description
1 polymer ?
#
loop_
_entity_poly.entity_id
_entity_poly.type
_entity_poly.pdbx_seq_one_letter_code
_entity_poly.pdbx_strand_id
1 'polypeptide(L)'
;MGILSARAFQWSRVKHSSESVAPCPLVVMLGWMQSQEKHLQAYLDLYNSEGWDGMAVAPPTLFMWLDTYAESLAREVLDVLSAELLRSGDRPIVFAIFSGSAKACYYKLLQVLGNSTKDEKYATVRANLCGQCFDSCPIDFVSQHGVRFLAPPKASSWIQQRLASTAASALDSVLLSRFE
;
A
#
# COMPACT_ATOMS: atom_id res chain seq x y z
N MET A 1 5.23 18.60 -19.95
CA MET A 1 5.22 17.26 -19.33
C MET A 1 3.83 17.08 -18.74
N GLY A 2 2.91 16.53 -19.54
CA GLY A 2 1.48 16.72 -19.36
C GLY A 2 0.81 15.71 -18.43
N ILE A 3 -0.04 16.24 -17.55
CA ILE A 3 -1.33 15.70 -17.10
C ILE A 3 -1.28 14.27 -16.54
N LEU A 4 -0.82 14.15 -15.29
CA LEU A 4 -1.41 13.14 -14.41
C LEU A 4 -2.81 13.64 -14.07
N SER A 5 -3.82 13.10 -14.75
CA SER A 5 -5.21 13.20 -14.31
C SER A 5 -5.26 12.80 -12.83
N ALA A 6 -5.86 13.65 -11.98
CA ALA A 6 -6.09 13.33 -10.57
C ALA A 6 -6.77 11.96 -10.51
N ARG A 7 -6.11 10.96 -9.91
CA ARG A 7 -6.64 9.60 -9.91
C ARG A 7 -7.86 9.58 -9.00
N ALA A 8 -8.97 9.05 -9.48
CA ALA A 8 -10.17 8.93 -8.67
C ALA A 8 -9.95 7.84 -7.60
N PHE A 9 -9.99 8.26 -6.34
CA PHE A 9 -10.09 7.36 -5.20
C PHE A 9 -11.57 7.07 -4.96
N GLN A 10 -11.94 5.80 -4.91
CA GLN A 10 -13.30 5.41 -4.55
C GLN A 10 -13.43 5.41 -3.04
N TRP A 11 -14.56 5.89 -2.54
CA TRP A 11 -14.83 5.99 -1.12
C TRP A 11 -16.15 5.34 -0.77
N SER A 12 -16.16 4.59 0.33
CA SER A 12 -17.36 4.11 1.00
C SER A 12 -17.32 4.56 2.45
N ARG A 13 -18.42 5.11 2.96
CA ARG A 13 -18.51 5.69 4.30
C ARG A 13 -19.66 5.08 5.06
N VAL A 14 -19.41 4.70 6.31
CA VAL A 14 -20.46 4.14 7.17
C VAL A 14 -21.51 5.21 7.39
N LYS A 15 -22.78 4.85 7.22
CA LYS A 15 -23.88 5.73 7.59
C LYS A 15 -23.99 5.71 9.11
N HIS A 16 -23.44 6.74 9.75
CA HIS A 16 -23.57 6.89 11.19
C HIS A 16 -25.04 7.08 11.57
N SER A 17 -25.55 6.26 12.50
CA SER A 17 -26.62 6.72 13.38
C SER A 17 -26.03 7.82 14.27
N SER A 18 -26.85 8.79 14.68
CA SER A 18 -26.44 10.01 15.39
C SER A 18 -25.73 9.81 16.75
N GLU A 19 -25.36 8.58 17.12
CA GLU A 19 -24.88 8.20 18.45
C GLU A 19 -23.40 7.75 18.50
N SER A 20 -22.71 7.53 17.37
CA SER A 20 -21.30 7.10 17.43
C SER A 20 -20.35 8.29 17.58
N VAL A 21 -19.63 8.36 18.71
CA VAL A 21 -18.73 9.48 19.06
C VAL A 21 -17.30 9.28 18.51
N ALA A 22 -16.87 8.05 18.23
CA ALA A 22 -15.53 7.74 17.73
C ALA A 22 -15.50 7.57 16.20
N PRO A 23 -14.44 8.02 15.51
CA PRO A 23 -14.29 7.79 14.08
C PRO A 23 -14.18 6.28 13.79
N CYS A 24 -14.89 5.80 12.77
CA CYS A 24 -14.79 4.42 12.31
C CYS A 24 -13.33 4.05 12.00
N PRO A 25 -12.92 2.78 11.98
CA PRO A 25 -11.64 2.40 11.39
C PRO A 25 -11.68 2.55 9.84
N LEU A 26 -10.52 2.69 9.20
CA LEU A 26 -10.38 2.91 7.75
C LEU A 26 -9.64 1.76 7.08
N VAL A 27 -10.24 1.16 6.05
CA VAL A 27 -9.54 0.26 5.13
C VAL A 27 -9.07 1.00 3.89
N VAL A 28 -7.82 0.77 3.49
CA VAL A 28 -7.23 1.27 2.26
C VAL A 28 -6.97 0.10 1.33
N MET A 29 -7.79 -0.02 0.30
CA MET A 29 -7.74 -1.09 -0.67
C MET A 29 -6.89 -0.71 -1.87
N LEU A 30 -5.81 -1.45 -2.06
CA LEU A 30 -4.98 -1.38 -3.27
C LEU A 30 -5.42 -2.49 -4.21
N GLY A 31 -6.28 -2.13 -5.17
CA GLY A 31 -6.93 -3.05 -6.11
C GLY A 31 -5.95 -3.78 -7.02
N TRP A 32 -6.38 -4.91 -7.57
CA TRP A 32 -5.58 -5.67 -8.53
C TRP A 32 -5.52 -4.99 -9.90
N MET A 33 -4.64 -5.48 -10.76
CA MET A 33 -4.43 -4.88 -12.07
C MET A 33 -5.69 -4.99 -12.93
N GLN A 34 -6.09 -3.89 -13.56
CA GLN A 34 -7.32 -3.80 -14.36
C GLN A 34 -8.62 -4.06 -13.58
N SER A 35 -8.60 -3.94 -12.24
CA SER A 35 -9.82 -4.01 -11.45
C SER A 35 -10.80 -2.92 -11.89
N GLN A 36 -12.06 -3.29 -12.10
CA GLN A 36 -13.13 -2.34 -12.40
C GLN A 36 -13.68 -1.73 -11.11
N GLU A 37 -14.13 -0.48 -11.19
CA GLU A 37 -14.74 0.26 -10.09
C GLU A 37 -15.83 -0.52 -9.34
N LYS A 38 -16.70 -1.23 -10.05
CA LYS A 38 -17.78 -2.04 -9.46
C LYS A 38 -17.26 -3.18 -8.57
N HIS A 39 -16.10 -3.74 -8.90
CA HIS A 39 -15.54 -4.86 -8.14
C HIS A 39 -14.92 -4.35 -6.84
N LEU A 40 -14.19 -3.24 -6.91
CA LEU A 40 -13.65 -2.59 -5.72
C LEU A 40 -14.78 -2.11 -4.81
N GLN A 41 -15.85 -1.54 -5.37
CA GLN A 41 -17.02 -1.13 -4.59
C GLN A 41 -17.64 -2.28 -3.80
N ALA A 42 -17.78 -3.47 -4.38
CA ALA A 42 -18.33 -4.62 -3.67
C ALA A 42 -17.49 -5.01 -2.43
N TYR A 43 -16.16 -4.91 -2.51
CA TYR A 43 -15.31 -5.10 -1.34
C TYR A 43 -15.43 -3.96 -0.33
N LEU A 44 -15.50 -2.71 -0.81
CA LEU A 44 -15.71 -1.57 0.09
C LEU A 44 -17.05 -1.68 0.84
N ASP A 45 -18.11 -2.15 0.19
CA ASP A 45 -19.42 -2.37 0.79
C ASP A 45 -19.37 -3.49 1.85
N LEU A 46 -18.57 -4.53 1.64
CA LEU A 46 -18.32 -5.57 2.64
C LEU A 46 -17.62 -5.01 3.89
N TYR A 47 -16.59 -4.19 3.72
CA TYR A 47 -15.97 -3.51 4.87
C TYR A 47 -16.95 -2.55 5.55
N ASN A 48 -17.79 -1.88 4.76
CA ASN A 48 -18.78 -0.94 5.27
C ASN A 48 -19.87 -1.63 6.11
N SER A 49 -20.31 -2.83 5.72
CA SER A 49 -21.26 -3.61 6.52
C SER A 49 -20.71 -4.01 7.88
N GLU A 50 -19.39 -4.08 8.02
CA GLU A 50 -18.68 -4.35 9.28
C GLU A 50 -18.29 -3.06 10.04
N GLY A 51 -18.78 -1.89 9.60
CA GLY A 51 -18.56 -0.61 10.30
C GLY A 51 -17.23 0.08 9.97
N TRP A 52 -16.60 -0.24 8.85
CA TRP A 52 -15.38 0.42 8.38
C TRP A 52 -15.69 1.46 7.29
N ASP A 53 -15.02 2.61 7.32
CA ASP A 53 -14.91 3.37 6.09
C ASP A 53 -13.88 2.72 5.18
N GLY A 54 -14.03 2.93 3.89
CA GLY A 54 -13.15 2.37 2.89
C GLY A 54 -12.72 3.38 1.85
N MET A 55 -11.45 3.29 1.46
CA MET A 55 -10.88 3.97 0.31
C MET A 55 -10.28 2.92 -0.62
N ALA A 56 -10.55 2.97 -1.92
CA ALA A 56 -9.93 2.09 -2.90
C ALA A 56 -9.24 2.85 -4.02
N VAL A 57 -8.12 2.30 -4.49
CA VAL A 57 -7.44 2.74 -5.70
C VAL A 57 -6.89 1.54 -6.48
N ALA A 58 -7.12 1.54 -7.79
CA ALA A 58 -6.54 0.57 -8.71
C ALA A 58 -5.23 1.13 -9.31
N PRO A 59 -4.06 0.50 -9.09
CA PRO A 59 -2.86 0.88 -9.81
C PRO A 59 -2.96 0.46 -11.29
N PRO A 60 -2.50 1.29 -12.24
CA PRO A 60 -2.28 0.86 -13.61
C PRO A 60 -1.26 -0.27 -13.66
N THR A 61 -1.50 -1.26 -14.52
CA THR A 61 -0.67 -2.48 -14.64
C THR A 61 0.82 -2.19 -14.77
N LEU A 62 1.19 -1.18 -15.57
CA LEU A 62 2.60 -0.84 -15.82
C LEU A 62 3.34 -0.36 -14.57
N PHE A 63 2.65 0.13 -13.54
CA PHE A 63 3.28 0.66 -12.32
C PHE A 63 4.02 -0.46 -11.56
N MET A 64 3.66 -1.74 -11.77
CA MET A 64 4.38 -2.88 -11.18
C MET A 64 5.87 -2.94 -11.55
N TRP A 65 6.25 -2.39 -12.71
CA TRP A 65 7.61 -2.46 -13.23
C TRP A 65 8.30 -1.09 -13.31
N LEU A 66 7.58 -0.02 -13.01
CA LEU A 66 8.07 1.34 -13.15
C LEU A 66 8.13 2.01 -11.77
N ASP A 67 9.28 1.88 -11.11
CA ASP A 67 9.50 2.34 -9.72
C ASP A 67 9.09 3.79 -9.46
N THR A 68 9.37 4.71 -10.38
CA THR A 68 9.03 6.13 -10.22
C THR A 68 7.53 6.36 -10.18
N TYR A 69 6.77 5.60 -10.97
CA TYR A 69 5.32 5.67 -11.00
C TYR A 69 4.70 4.96 -9.79
N ALA A 70 5.27 3.84 -9.35
CA ALA A 70 4.89 3.20 -8.09
C ALA A 70 5.11 4.13 -6.89
N GLU A 71 6.22 4.87 -6.86
CA GLU A 71 6.50 5.85 -5.81
C GLU A 71 5.54 7.04 -5.89
N SER A 72 5.25 7.52 -7.10
CA SER A 72 4.26 8.60 -7.30
C SER A 72 2.90 8.20 -6.74
N LEU A 73 2.42 6.98 -7.04
CA LEU A 73 1.15 6.49 -6.53
C LEU A 73 1.18 6.31 -5.00
N ALA A 74 2.27 5.78 -4.45
CA ALA A 74 2.43 5.65 -3.01
C ALA A 74 2.33 7.01 -2.30
N ARG A 75 2.95 8.06 -2.85
CA ARG A 75 2.87 9.42 -2.30
C ARG A 75 1.46 10.00 -2.42
N GLU A 76 0.78 9.78 -3.56
CA GLU A 76 -0.61 10.20 -3.75
C GLU A 76 -1.55 9.57 -2.73
N VAL A 77 -1.42 8.25 -2.49
CA VAL A 77 -2.17 7.54 -1.44
C VAL A 77 -1.90 8.14 -0.06
N LEU A 78 -0.64 8.38 0.27
CA LEU A 78 -0.26 8.97 1.57
C LEU A 78 -0.75 10.41 1.74
N ASP A 79 -0.76 11.21 0.67
CA ASP A 79 -1.27 12.58 0.66
C ASP A 79 -2.77 12.60 0.94
N VAL A 80 -3.53 11.73 0.27
CA VAL A 80 -4.97 11.59 0.51
C VAL A 80 -5.25 11.12 1.94
N LEU A 81 -4.48 10.15 2.46
CA LEU A 81 -4.63 9.68 3.83
C LEU A 81 -4.29 10.74 4.87
N SER A 82 -3.20 11.49 4.69
CA SER A 82 -2.86 12.60 5.58
C SER A 82 -3.95 13.65 5.59
N ALA A 83 -4.48 14.04 4.42
CA ALA A 83 -5.58 15.00 4.33
C ALA A 83 -6.86 14.48 5.01
N GLU A 84 -7.15 13.18 4.87
CA GLU A 84 -8.30 12.56 5.52
C GLU A 84 -8.15 12.56 7.05
N LEU A 85 -7.02 12.12 7.59
CA LEU A 85 -6.78 12.10 9.04
C LEU A 85 -6.81 13.50 9.66
N LEU A 86 -6.30 14.52 8.96
CA LEU A 86 -6.41 15.91 9.41
C LEU A 86 -7.86 16.39 9.49
N ARG A 87 -8.75 15.86 8.66
CA ARG A 87 -10.16 16.25 8.59
C ARG A 87 -11.04 15.43 9.54
N SER A 88 -10.84 14.12 9.61
CA SER A 88 -11.68 13.18 10.37
C SER A 88 -11.15 12.85 11.76
N GLY A 89 -9.91 13.24 12.07
CA GLY A 89 -9.20 12.83 13.27
C GLY A 89 -8.48 11.48 13.11
N ASP A 90 -7.67 11.19 14.13
CA ASP A 90 -6.93 9.93 14.25
C ASP A 90 -7.89 8.73 14.34
N ARG A 91 -7.57 7.68 13.58
CA ARG A 91 -8.36 6.45 13.47
C ARG A 91 -7.49 5.30 12.94
N PRO A 92 -7.75 4.04 13.34
CA PRO A 92 -6.99 2.90 12.84
C PRO A 92 -7.06 2.77 11.32
N ILE A 93 -5.90 2.55 10.68
CA ILE A 93 -5.77 2.32 9.24
C ILE A 93 -5.26 0.90 8.97
N VAL A 94 -5.95 0.16 8.11
CA VAL A 94 -5.51 -1.14 7.59
C VAL A 94 -5.39 -1.10 6.07
N PHE A 95 -4.30 -1.64 5.52
CA PHE A 95 -4.18 -1.83 4.07
C PHE A 95 -4.68 -3.22 3.64
N ALA A 96 -5.55 -3.28 2.63
CA ALA A 96 -5.92 -4.51 1.93
C ALA A 96 -5.26 -4.51 0.54
N ILE A 97 -4.34 -5.44 0.31
CA ILE A 97 -3.41 -5.42 -0.82
C ILE A 97 -3.69 -6.63 -1.71
N PHE A 98 -4.08 -6.38 -2.96
CA PHE A 98 -4.45 -7.41 -3.92
C PHE A 98 -3.44 -7.54 -5.06
N SER A 99 -3.00 -8.78 -5.32
CA SER A 99 -2.24 -9.14 -6.52
C SER A 99 -1.00 -8.25 -6.73
N GLY A 100 -0.84 -7.70 -7.93
CA GLY A 100 0.28 -6.85 -8.33
C GLY A 100 0.38 -5.51 -7.59
N SER A 101 -0.63 -5.12 -6.79
CA SER A 101 -0.63 -3.81 -6.12
C SER A 101 0.44 -3.71 -5.02
N ALA A 102 0.88 -4.86 -4.50
CA ALA A 102 2.06 -4.95 -3.64
C ALA A 102 3.30 -4.32 -4.30
N LYS A 103 3.52 -4.62 -5.59
CA LYS A 103 4.60 -4.06 -6.43
C LYS A 103 4.24 -2.70 -7.01
N ALA A 104 2.99 -2.48 -7.42
CA ALA A 104 2.62 -1.22 -8.07
C ALA A 104 2.49 -0.03 -7.10
N CYS A 105 2.41 -0.26 -5.80
CA CYS A 105 2.22 0.81 -4.80
C CYS A 105 2.78 0.46 -3.42
N TYR A 106 2.38 -0.68 -2.85
CA TYR A 106 2.51 -0.91 -1.41
C TYR A 106 3.95 -0.87 -0.89
N TYR A 107 4.89 -1.50 -1.60
CA TYR A 107 6.28 -1.51 -1.16
C TYR A 107 6.89 -0.09 -1.12
N LYS A 108 6.52 0.77 -2.06
CA LYS A 108 6.96 2.17 -2.08
C LYS A 108 6.33 2.96 -0.94
N LEU A 109 5.08 2.67 -0.60
CA LEU A 109 4.41 3.26 0.56
C LEU A 109 5.17 2.94 1.84
N LEU A 110 5.56 1.68 2.04
CA LEU A 110 6.41 1.28 3.18
C LEU A 110 7.78 1.95 3.16
N GLN A 111 8.44 2.04 2.00
CA GLN A 111 9.73 2.75 1.87
C GLN A 111 9.61 4.25 2.22
N VAL A 112 8.52 4.90 1.82
CA VAL A 112 8.27 6.31 2.15
C VAL A 112 8.03 6.44 3.66
N LEU A 113 7.09 5.68 4.24
CA LEU A 113 6.77 5.75 5.68
C LEU A 113 7.96 5.38 6.60
N GLY A 114 8.77 4.40 6.20
CA GLY A 114 9.96 3.95 6.94
C GLY A 114 11.13 4.93 6.90
N ASN A 115 11.28 5.69 5.81
CA ASN A 115 12.30 6.74 5.69
C ASN A 115 11.94 8.04 6.40
N SER A 116 10.67 8.24 6.71
CA SER A 116 10.11 9.47 7.24
C SER A 116 10.46 9.72 8.71
N THR A 117 11.56 9.19 9.26
CA THR A 117 12.07 9.67 10.56
C THR A 117 12.49 11.15 10.52
N LYS A 118 12.56 11.76 9.33
CA LYS A 118 12.76 13.20 9.12
C LYS A 118 11.60 13.93 8.43
N ASP A 119 10.58 13.21 7.97
CA ASP A 119 9.52 13.77 7.14
C ASP A 119 8.19 13.69 7.91
N GLU A 120 7.92 14.74 8.69
CA GLU A 120 6.72 14.90 9.54
C GLU A 120 5.41 14.78 8.73
N LYS A 121 5.47 14.97 7.41
CA LYS A 121 4.31 15.00 6.51
C LYS A 121 3.36 13.80 6.64
N TYR A 122 3.91 12.61 6.89
CA TYR A 122 3.13 11.35 7.01
C TYR A 122 3.18 10.75 8.42
N ALA A 123 3.60 11.52 9.43
CA ALA A 123 3.73 11.03 10.80
C ALA A 123 2.39 10.50 11.34
N THR A 124 1.29 11.21 11.08
CA THR A 124 -0.06 10.81 11.50
C THR A 124 -0.50 9.50 10.84
N VAL A 125 -0.25 9.33 9.53
CA VAL A 125 -0.57 8.07 8.83
C VAL A 125 0.23 6.91 9.43
N ARG A 126 1.52 7.12 9.71
CA ARG A 126 2.37 6.10 10.34
C ARG A 126 1.90 5.72 11.75
N ALA A 127 1.48 6.71 12.55
CA ALA A 127 1.01 6.47 13.92
C ALA A 127 -0.32 5.71 13.96
N ASN A 128 -1.16 5.86 12.93
CA ASN A 128 -2.48 5.26 12.84
C ASN A 128 -2.51 3.93 12.06
N LEU A 129 -1.43 3.57 11.36
CA LEU A 129 -1.31 2.32 10.63
C LEU A 129 -1.25 1.14 11.61
N CYS A 130 -2.31 0.32 11.64
CA CYS A 130 -2.45 -0.78 12.58
C CYS A 130 -2.35 -2.17 11.95
N GLY A 131 -2.39 -2.30 10.62
CA GLY A 131 -2.31 -3.61 9.98
C GLY A 131 -2.27 -3.60 8.46
N GLN A 132 -2.06 -4.80 7.91
CA GLN A 132 -2.02 -5.08 6.48
C GLN A 132 -2.56 -6.50 6.20
N CYS A 133 -3.32 -6.67 5.13
CA CYS A 133 -3.84 -7.94 4.65
C CYS A 133 -3.44 -8.12 3.18
N PHE A 134 -2.96 -9.31 2.81
CA PHE A 134 -2.58 -9.63 1.43
C PHE A 134 -3.50 -10.69 0.85
N ASP A 135 -3.93 -10.48 -0.38
CA ASP A 135 -4.62 -11.48 -1.19
C ASP A 135 -3.84 -11.72 -2.47
N SER A 136 -3.30 -12.93 -2.59
CA SER A 136 -2.71 -13.45 -3.83
C SER A 136 -1.65 -12.52 -4.44
N CYS A 137 -0.77 -11.94 -3.62
CA CYS A 137 0.28 -10.99 -4.02
C CYS A 137 1.57 -11.71 -4.42
N PRO A 138 1.87 -11.91 -5.72
CA PRO A 138 3.09 -12.59 -6.14
C PRO A 138 4.32 -11.71 -5.89
N ILE A 139 5.01 -11.95 -4.78
CA ILE A 139 6.28 -11.35 -4.45
C ILE A 139 7.35 -12.43 -4.63
N ASP A 140 8.29 -12.17 -5.52
CA ASP A 140 9.48 -13.00 -5.71
C ASP A 140 10.66 -12.18 -5.21
N PHE A 141 11.28 -12.65 -4.11
CA PHE A 141 12.40 -11.99 -3.44
C PHE A 141 13.72 -12.10 -4.23
N VAL A 142 13.83 -13.05 -5.15
CA VAL A 142 15.03 -13.35 -5.94
C VAL A 142 15.13 -12.47 -7.19
N SER A 143 14.00 -12.11 -7.78
CA SER A 143 13.96 -11.14 -8.87
C SER A 143 14.55 -9.79 -8.44
N GLN A 144 15.09 -9.01 -9.41
CA GLN A 144 15.53 -7.62 -9.13
C GLN A 144 14.45 -6.78 -8.41
N HIS A 145 13.17 -7.09 -8.61
CA HIS A 145 12.05 -6.42 -7.94
C HIS A 145 11.91 -6.85 -6.47
N GLY A 146 12.15 -8.11 -6.14
CA GLY A 146 12.20 -8.61 -4.77
C GLY A 146 13.38 -8.10 -3.97
N VAL A 147 14.54 -8.03 -4.62
CA VAL A 147 15.75 -7.44 -4.04
C VAL A 147 15.50 -5.98 -3.69
N ARG A 148 14.77 -5.23 -4.53
CA ARG A 148 14.35 -3.84 -4.25
C ARG A 148 13.34 -3.72 -3.10
N PHE A 149 12.49 -4.71 -2.89
CA PHE A 149 11.59 -4.77 -1.74
C PHE A 149 12.38 -4.84 -0.42
N LEU A 150 13.47 -5.60 -0.41
CA LEU A 150 14.33 -5.80 0.76
C LEU A 150 15.44 -4.74 0.90
N ALA A 151 15.72 -3.98 -0.16
CA ALA A 151 16.82 -3.01 -0.17
C ALA A 151 16.45 -1.71 0.58
N PRO A 152 17.42 -1.10 1.30
CA PRO A 152 17.23 0.22 1.87
C PRO A 152 16.97 1.26 0.77
N PRO A 153 16.04 2.20 1.00
CA PRO A 153 15.54 3.13 -0.02
C PRO A 153 16.49 4.27 -0.43
N LYS A 154 17.67 4.41 0.19
CA LYS A 154 18.72 5.35 -0.26
C LYS A 154 20.05 4.61 -0.39
N ALA A 155 20.54 4.58 -1.63
CA ALA A 155 21.76 3.95 -2.08
C ALA A 155 21.76 2.42 -1.93
N SER A 156 21.76 1.73 -3.07
CA SER A 156 22.44 0.46 -3.13
C SER A 156 23.58 0.61 -4.14
N SER A 157 24.81 0.67 -3.62
CA SER A 157 25.95 0.31 -4.45
C SER A 157 25.69 -1.09 -5.02
N TRP A 158 26.28 -1.43 -6.16
CA TRP A 158 26.15 -2.78 -6.75
C TRP A 158 26.45 -3.90 -5.73
N ILE A 159 27.28 -3.61 -4.71
CA ILE A 159 27.60 -4.50 -3.59
C ILE A 159 26.37 -4.73 -2.69
N GLN A 160 25.66 -3.68 -2.32
CA GLN A 160 24.45 -3.77 -1.49
C GLN A 160 23.31 -4.50 -2.22
N GLN A 161 23.19 -4.31 -3.54
CA GLN A 161 22.23 -5.07 -4.35
C GLN A 161 22.58 -6.56 -4.35
N ARG A 162 23.86 -6.92 -4.53
CA ARG A 162 24.29 -8.33 -4.48
C ARG A 162 24.08 -8.95 -3.10
N LEU A 163 24.38 -8.23 -2.01
CA LEU A 163 24.13 -8.71 -0.66
C LEU A 163 22.64 -8.97 -0.41
N ALA A 164 21.77 -8.05 -0.83
CA ALA A 164 20.33 -8.22 -0.73
C ALA A 164 19.84 -9.40 -1.59
N SER A 165 20.36 -9.57 -2.81
CA SER A 165 20.07 -10.74 -3.65
C SER A 165 20.50 -12.05 -2.99
N THR A 166 21.70 -12.13 -2.44
CA THR A 166 22.18 -13.34 -1.77
C THR A 166 21.34 -13.67 -0.54
N ALA A 167 20.99 -12.67 0.27
CA ALA A 167 20.13 -12.86 1.44
C ALA A 167 18.72 -13.31 1.04
N ALA A 168 18.16 -12.71 -0.02
CA ALA A 168 16.88 -13.10 -0.57
C ALA A 168 16.89 -14.54 -1.10
N SER A 169 17.88 -14.93 -1.89
CA SER A 169 18.02 -16.29 -2.40
C SER A 169 18.21 -17.33 -1.30
N ALA A 170 18.95 -16.98 -0.23
CA ALA A 170 19.10 -17.86 0.93
C ALA A 170 17.78 -18.04 1.68
N LEU A 171 17.04 -16.95 1.92
CA LEU A 171 15.72 -16.99 2.55
C LEU A 171 14.73 -17.79 1.70
N ASP A 172 14.71 -17.57 0.39
CA ASP A 172 13.84 -18.27 -0.55
C ASP A 172 14.15 -19.77 -0.57
N SER A 173 15.43 -20.15 -0.65
CA SER A 173 15.82 -21.56 -0.58
C SER A 173 15.46 -22.23 0.75
N VAL A 174 15.63 -21.53 1.88
CA VAL A 174 15.26 -22.05 3.21
C VAL A 174 13.74 -22.13 3.39
N LEU A 175 12.97 -21.19 2.85
CA LEU A 175 11.52 -21.21 2.93
C LEU A 175 10.93 -22.27 2.00
N LEU A 176 11.37 -22.33 0.73
CA LEU A 176 10.90 -23.32 -0.23
C LEU A 176 11.22 -24.75 0.23
N SER A 177 12.42 -25.01 0.76
CA SER A 177 12.79 -26.34 1.30
C SER A 177 12.02 -26.77 2.57
N ARG A 178 11.21 -25.88 3.16
CA ARG A 178 10.33 -26.23 4.29
C ARG A 178 8.88 -26.47 3.88
N PHE A 179 8.49 -26.04 2.68
CA PHE A 179 7.11 -26.14 2.19
C PHE A 179 6.98 -27.05 0.95
N GLU A 180 8.10 -27.53 0.40
CA GLU A 180 8.22 -28.73 -0.45
C GLU A 180 8.66 -29.94 0.39
#